data_AF-A0A352EXF3-F1
#
_entry.id   AF-A0A352EXF3-F1
#
_cell.length_a   1.000
_cell.length_b   1.000
_cell.length_c   1.000
_cell.angle_alpha   90.00
_cell.angle_beta   90.00
_cell.angle_gamma   90.00
#
_symmetry.space_group_name_H-M   'P 1'
#
loop_
_entity.id
_entity.type
_entity.pdbx_description
1 polymer ?
#
loop_
_entity_poly.entity_id
_entity_poly.type
_entity_poly.pdbx_seq_one_letter_code
_entity_poly.pdbx_strand_id
1 'polypeptide(L)' 'MLRAIAIILGIVLAAVGGVIAYRAYFLEPAAAVIISEHGVRELPDTYRTIEGIVLLILGAVMAFFAARRKKNK' A
#
# COMPACT_ATOMS: atom_id res chain seq x y z
N MET A 1 22.65 13.22 5.51
CA MET A 1 21.45 13.28 6.38
C MET A 1 20.16 13.20 5.57
N LEU A 2 19.91 14.12 4.62
CA LEU A 2 18.67 14.14 3.81
C LEU A 2 18.33 12.79 3.14
N ARG A 3 19.33 12.08 2.64
CA ARG A 3 19.17 10.76 2.02
C ARG A 3 18.67 9.69 3.00
N ALA A 4 19.20 9.67 4.22
CA ALA A 4 18.75 8.73 5.25
C ALA A 4 17.31 9.04 5.66
N ILE A 5 16.95 10.32 5.75
CA ILE A 5 15.57 10.76 6.03
C ILE A 5 14.63 10.27 4.92
N ALA A 6 14.99 10.44 3.64
CA ALA A 6 14.17 9.97 2.53
C ALA A 6 13.98 8.43 2.52
N ILE A 7 15.02 7.68 2.90
CA ILE A 7 14.92 6.21 3.04
C ILE A 7 13.94 5.86 4.16
N ILE A 8 14.09 6.47 5.34
CA ILE A 8 13.22 6.21 6.49
C ILE A 8 11.77 6.58 6.16
N LEU A 9 11.54 7.76 5.59
CA LEU A 9 10.19 8.19 5.18
C LEU A 9 9.56 7.24 4.17
N GLY A 10 10.33 6.80 3.16
CA GLY A 10 9.84 5.83 2.19
C GLY A 10 9.47 4.48 2.82
N ILE A 11 10.27 3.99 3.76
CA ILE A 11 9.96 2.74 4.50
C ILE A 11 8.70 2.91 5.34
N VAL A 12 8.54 4.02 6.05
CA VAL A 12 7.34 4.30 6.87
C VAL A 12 6.09 4.38 5.99
N LEU A 13 6.16 5.12 4.88
CA LEU A 13 5.08 5.18 3.89
C LEU A 13 4.72 3.79 3.36
N ALA A 14 5.74 2.99 3.04
CA ALA A 14 5.53 1.63 2.55
C ALA A 14 4.79 0.77 3.59
N ALA A 15 5.26 0.79 4.84
CA ALA A 15 4.66 0.04 5.94
C ALA A 15 3.20 0.45 6.19
N VAL A 16 2.91 1.75 6.21
CA VAL A 16 1.53 2.28 6.36
C VAL A 16 0.64 1.79 5.22
N GLY A 17 1.11 1.87 3.97
CA GLY A 17 0.38 1.38 2.81
C GLY A 17 0.07 -0.12 2.88
N GLY A 18 1.06 -0.92 3.27
CA GLY A 18 0.90 -2.36 3.46
C GLY A 18 -0.12 -2.70 4.54
N VAL A 19 -0.11 -1.99 5.68
CA VAL A 19 -1.10 -2.17 6.75
C VAL A 19 -2.51 -1.83 6.27
N ILE A 20 -2.67 -0.72 5.52
CA ILE A 20 -3.98 -0.33 4.97
C ILE A 20 -4.49 -1.41 4.00
N ALA A 21 -3.66 -1.83 3.04
CA ALA A 21 -4.05 -2.85 2.07
C ALA A 21 -4.43 -4.17 2.74
N TYR A 22 -3.64 -4.62 3.72
CA TYR A 22 -3.92 -5.84 4.47
C TYR A 22 -5.24 -5.74 5.25
N ARG A 23 -5.45 -4.64 5.96
CA ARG A 23 -6.68 -4.46 6.75
C ARG A 23 -7.92 -4.36 5.86
N ALA A 24 -7.85 -3.58 4.78
CA ALA A 24 -8.96 -3.40 3.86
C ALA A 24 -9.37 -4.71 3.15
N TYR A 25 -8.39 -5.57 2.87
CA TYR A 25 -8.65 -6.82 2.15
C TYR A 25 -9.08 -7.98 3.07
N PHE A 26 -8.52 -8.08 4.28
CA PHE A 26 -8.68 -9.26 5.13
C PHE A 26 -9.46 -9.04 6.43
N LEU A 27 -9.50 -7.81 6.96
CA LEU A 27 -10.02 -7.55 8.32
C LEU A 27 -11.24 -6.64 8.35
N GLU A 28 -11.40 -5.76 7.38
CA GLU A 28 -12.53 -4.83 7.34
C GLU A 28 -13.78 -5.48 6.71
N PRO A 29 -14.98 -5.19 7.28
CA PRO A 29 -16.23 -5.72 6.75
C PRO A 29 -16.45 -5.21 5.32
N ALA A 30 -17.00 -6.08 4.47
CA ALA A 30 -17.17 -5.79 3.05
C ALA A 30 -17.94 -4.49 2.81
N ALA A 31 -17.34 -3.61 2.01
CA ALA A 31 -17.94 -2.33 1.66
C ALA A 31 -19.11 -2.47 0.67
N ALA A 32 -19.18 -3.60 -0.03
CA ALA A 32 -20.27 -3.90 -0.96
C ALA A 32 -20.69 -5.37 -0.87
N VAL A 33 -21.98 -5.62 -0.97
CA VAL A 33 -22.55 -6.96 -1.05
C VAL A 33 -23.18 -7.11 -2.43
N ILE A 34 -22.60 -7.96 -3.28
CA ILE A 34 -23.21 -8.33 -4.56
C ILE A 34 -24.24 -9.43 -4.28
N ILE A 35 -25.50 -9.11 -4.51
CA ILE A 35 -26.59 -10.08 -4.54
C ILE A 35 -26.77 -10.50 -6.00
N SER A 36 -26.43 -11.75 -6.31
CA SER A 36 -26.59 -12.35 -7.64
C SER A 36 -27.46 -13.60 -7.56
N GLU A 37 -27.98 -14.09 -8.69
CA GLU A 37 -28.75 -15.35 -8.75
C GLU A 37 -27.97 -16.56 -8.21
N HIS A 38 -26.64 -16.47 -8.10
CA HIS A 38 -25.77 -17.55 -7.61
C HIS A 38 -25.28 -17.36 -6.17
N GLY A 39 -25.79 -16.34 -5.46
CA GLY A 39 -25.51 -16.14 -4.04
C GLY A 39 -25.05 -14.73 -3.68
N VAL A 40 -24.78 -14.55 -2.38
CA VAL A 40 -24.33 -13.30 -1.77
C VAL A 40 -22.81 -13.32 -1.69
N ARG A 41 -22.14 -12.39 -2.38
CA ARG A 41 -20.68 -12.19 -2.27
C ARG A 41 -20.38 -10.83 -1.66
N GLU A 42 -19.74 -10.89 -0.50
CA GLU A 42 -19.11 -9.75 0.15
C GLU A 42 -17.84 -9.36 -0.61
N LEU A 43 -17.84 -8.17 -1.20
CA LEU A 43 -16.67 -7.59 -1.85
C LEU A 43 -15.87 -6.79 -0.82
N PRO A 44 -14.58 -7.10 -0.64
CA PRO A 44 -13.68 -6.26 0.16
C PRO A 44 -13.70 -4.82 -0.35
N ASP A 45 -13.33 -3.88 0.52
CA ASP A 45 -13.10 -2.50 0.12
C ASP A 45 -11.89 -2.43 -0.82
N THR A 46 -12.18 -2.67 -2.11
CA THR A 46 -11.20 -2.79 -3.17
C THR A 46 -10.54 -1.43 -3.41
N TYR A 47 -11.27 -0.34 -3.16
CA TYR A 47 -10.75 1.01 -3.28
C TYR A 47 -9.67 1.28 -2.22
N ARG A 48 -9.95 1.06 -0.94
CA ARG A 48 -8.94 1.20 0.13
C ARG A 48 -7.79 0.23 -0.01
N THR A 49 -8.04 -0.97 -0.53
CA THR A 49 -6.98 -1.94 -0.83
C THR A 49 -6.02 -1.38 -1.88
N ILE A 50 -6.55 -0.85 -2.98
CA ILE A 50 -5.75 -0.24 -4.06
C ILE A 50 -4.98 0.98 -3.53
N GLU A 51 -5.62 1.85 -2.75
CA GLU A 51 -4.94 3.00 -2.13
C GLU A 51 -3.76 2.57 -1.27
N GLY A 52 -3.94 1.55 -0.42
CA GLY A 52 -2.88 0.99 0.40
C GLY A 52 -1.73 0.43 -0.43
N ILE A 53 -2.03 -0.29 -1.51
CA ILE A 53 -1.03 -0.83 -2.44
C ILE A 53 -0.26 0.29 -3.15
N VAL A 54 -0.94 1.34 -3.60
CA VAL A 54 -0.30 2.50 -4.25
C VAL A 54 0.66 3.16 -3.28
N LEU A 55 0.24 3.39 -2.04
CA LEU A 55 1.08 3.99 -1.00
C LEU A 55 2.29 3.10 -0.67
N LEU A 56 2.10 1.78 -0.62
CA LEU A 56 3.14 0.77 -0.42
C LEU A 56 4.21 0.89 -1.52
N ILE A 57 3.80 0.85 -2.78
CA ILE A 57 4.68 0.90 -3.94
C ILE A 57 5.44 2.23 -3.97
N LEU A 58 4.76 3.36 -3.78
CA LEU A 58 5.40 4.68 -3.79
C LEU A 58 6.44 4.82 -2.67
N GLY A 59 6.12 4.38 -1.45
CA GLY A 59 7.07 4.37 -0.33
C GLY A 59 8.29 3.49 -0.61
N ALA A 60 8.07 2.29 -1.13
CA ALA A 60 9.14 1.35 -1.47
C ALA A 60 10.04 1.90 -2.58
N VAL A 61 9.46 2.47 -3.64
CA VAL A 61 10.18 3.11 -4.74
C VAL A 61 10.99 4.30 -4.23
N MET A 62 10.41 5.17 -3.41
CA MET A 62 11.10 6.31 -2.81
C MET A 62 12.31 5.85 -1.97
N ALA A 63 12.11 4.87 -1.08
CA ALA A 63 13.19 4.31 -0.27
C ALA A 63 14.27 3.67 -1.14
N PHE A 64 13.89 2.94 -2.18
CA PHE A 64 14.81 2.26 -3.08
C PHE A 64 15.67 3.24 -3.90
N PHE A 65 15.05 4.29 -4.47
CA PHE A 65 15.78 5.33 -5.20
C PHE A 65 16.68 6.14 -4.25
N ALA A 66 16.20 6.47 -3.06
CA ALA A 66 17.02 7.12 -2.05
C ALA A 66 18.17 6.20 -1.59
N ALA A 67 17.98 4.89 -1.56
CA ALA A 67 19.01 3.91 -1.19
C ALA A 67 20.01 3.63 -2.33
N ARG A 68 19.66 3.81 -3.60
CA ARG A 68 20.60 3.70 -4.71
C ARG A 68 21.63 4.84 -4.65
N ARG A 69 22.91 4.50 -4.46
CA ARG A 69 24.01 5.47 -4.59
C ARG A 69 24.01 5.98 -6.03
N LYS A 70 23.94 7.29 -6.21
CA LYS A 70 24.46 7.93 -7.43
C LYS A 70 25.94 7.54 -7.51
N LYS A 71 26.30 6.58 -8.37
CA LYS A 71 27.67 6.50 -8.89
C LYS A 71 27.80 7.77 -9.73
N ASN A 72 28.15 8.90 -9.10
CA ASN A 72 28.71 10.03 -9.81
C ASN A 72 30.00 9.49 -10.45
N LYS A 73 29.93 9.19 -11.75
CA LYS A 73 31.07 9.40 -12.63
C LYS A 73 31.07 10.88 -12.99
#